data_AF-A0A7S2LG00-F1
#
_entry.id   AF-A0A7S2LG00-F1
#
_cell.length_a   1.000
_cell.length_b   1.000
_cell.length_c   1.000
_cell.angle_alpha   90.00
_cell.angle_beta   90.00
_cell.angle_gamma   90.00
#
_symmetry.space_group_name_H-M   'P 1'
#
loop_
_entity.id
_entity.type
_entity.pdbx_description
1 polymer ?
#
loop_
_entity_poly.entity_id
_entity_poly.type
_entity_poly.pdbx_seq_one_letter_code
_entity_poly.pdbx_strand_id
1 'polypeptide(L)'
;ASVAAPFTSKAPSIKNCIDLIRQGRCTLLSALQQQQIMMLNCIINAYVLSALSLEGSRSSERQMMASQWFLTTASLAFAYASPCDRMHPVRPLRSLFHPAVFVSMLGQAAIHLACMVTAVRMARAAMEEGSAEREAGWTGPSLKEVSE
;
A
#
# COMPACT_ATOMS: atom_id res chain seq x y z
N ALA A 1 23.33 -12.59 -36.31
CA ALA A 1 23.19 -11.48 -35.36
C ALA A 1 21.86 -11.53 -34.61
N SER A 2 20.71 -11.39 -35.27
CA SER A 2 19.40 -11.29 -34.61
C SER A 2 18.93 -12.53 -33.83
N VAL A 3 19.37 -13.74 -34.20
CA VAL A 3 19.05 -15.00 -33.48
C VAL A 3 19.68 -15.05 -32.08
N ALA A 4 20.78 -14.34 -31.85
CA ALA A 4 21.47 -14.29 -30.55
C ALA A 4 21.16 -13.02 -29.75
N ALA A 5 20.48 -12.04 -30.35
CA ALA A 5 20.20 -10.77 -29.71
C ALA A 5 18.89 -10.86 -28.90
N PRO A 6 18.89 -10.44 -27.61
CA PRO A 6 17.67 -10.44 -26.78
C PRO A 6 16.63 -9.41 -27.24
N PHE A 7 17.03 -8.45 -28.07
CA PHE A 7 16.17 -7.46 -28.69
C PHE A 7 16.44 -7.40 -30.20
N THR A 8 15.38 -7.34 -31.01
CA THR A 8 15.47 -7.19 -32.46
C THR A 8 14.66 -5.98 -32.91
N SER A 9 15.21 -5.18 -33.82
CA SER A 9 14.52 -4.02 -34.40
C SER A 9 14.03 -4.35 -35.80
N LYS A 10 12.73 -4.17 -36.06
CA LYS A 10 12.15 -4.39 -37.41
C LYS A 10 12.51 -3.28 -38.40
N ALA A 11 12.71 -2.05 -37.92
CA ALA A 11 13.13 -0.91 -38.74
C ALA A 11 14.63 -0.62 -38.53
N PRO A 12 15.40 -0.30 -39.58
CA PRO A 12 16.80 0.11 -39.45
C PRO A 12 16.85 1.56 -38.95
N SER A 13 16.69 1.77 -37.64
CA SER A 13 16.73 3.08 -37.01
C SER A 13 17.42 3.01 -35.65
N ILE A 14 18.35 3.95 -35.41
CA ILE A 14 19.06 4.09 -34.13
C ILE A 14 18.12 4.60 -33.03
N LYS A 15 17.00 5.25 -33.39
CA LYS A 15 16.01 5.77 -32.43
C LYS A 15 15.45 4.66 -31.52
N ASN A 16 15.27 3.45 -32.06
CA ASN A 16 14.75 2.30 -31.32
C ASN A 16 15.68 1.89 -30.15
N CYS A 17 16.99 2.12 -30.28
CA CYS A 17 17.94 1.90 -29.19
C CYS A 17 17.75 2.93 -28.05
N ILE A 18 17.50 4.20 -28.39
CA ILE A 18 17.23 5.26 -27.42
C ILE A 18 15.93 4.98 -26.67
N ASP A 19 14.88 4.56 -27.37
CA ASP A 19 13.59 4.22 -26.77
C ASP A 19 13.69 2.99 -25.85
N LEU A 20 14.47 1.98 -26.24
CA LEU A 20 14.76 0.82 -25.38
C LEU A 20 15.44 1.23 -24.07
N ILE A 21 16.42 2.13 -24.11
CA ILE A 21 17.10 2.65 -22.90
C ILE A 21 16.13 3.47 -22.04
N ARG A 22 15.27 4.29 -22.66
CA ARG A 22 14.24 5.07 -21.94
C ARG A 22 13.25 4.16 -21.23
N GLN A 23 12.76 3.14 -21.93
CA GLN A 23 11.86 2.15 -21.36
C GLN A 23 12.53 1.40 -20.21
N GLY A 24 13.77 0.92 -20.39
CA GLY A 24 14.52 0.24 -19.33
C GLY A 24 14.71 1.11 -18.07
N ARG A 25 14.95 2.42 -18.23
CA ARG A 25 15.02 3.37 -17.10
C ARG A 25 13.67 3.53 -16.39
N CYS A 26 12.58 3.63 -17.15
CA CYS A 26 11.23 3.74 -16.59
C CYS A 26 10.86 2.45 -15.85
N THR A 27 11.10 1.29 -16.46
CA THR A 27 10.84 -0.02 -15.84
C THR A 27 11.64 -0.20 -14.54
N LEU A 28 12.91 0.20 -14.50
CA LEU A 28 13.72 0.13 -13.27
C LEU A 28 13.13 1.02 -12.16
N LEU A 29 12.72 2.25 -12.48
CA LEU A 29 12.12 3.16 -11.53
C LEU A 29 10.77 2.62 -11.02
N SER A 30 9.91 2.15 -11.93
CA SER A 30 8.63 1.54 -11.58
C SER A 30 8.81 0.31 -10.70
N ALA A 31 9.81 -0.53 -10.96
CA ALA A 31 10.11 -1.69 -10.13
C ALA A 31 10.53 -1.28 -8.70
N LEU A 32 11.40 -0.27 -8.57
CA LEU A 32 11.81 0.24 -7.25
C LEU A 32 10.64 0.85 -6.49
N GLN A 33 9.78 1.62 -7.16
CA GLN A 33 8.59 2.20 -6.55
C GLN A 33 7.59 1.11 -6.13
N GLN A 34 7.36 0.09 -6.95
CA GLN A 34 6.48 -1.03 -6.62
C GLN A 34 6.99 -1.78 -5.38
N GLN A 35 8.30 -1.97 -5.26
CA GLN A 35 8.91 -2.56 -4.06
C GLN A 35 8.70 -1.70 -2.81
N GLN A 36 8.80 -0.38 -2.91
CA GLN A 36 8.51 0.54 -1.79
C GLN A 36 7.05 0.43 -1.33
N ILE A 37 6.11 0.44 -2.29
CA ILE A 37 4.68 0.29 -2.00
C ILE A 37 4.41 -1.05 -1.29
N MET A 38 5.00 -2.14 -1.78
CA MET A 38 4.84 -3.47 -1.18
C MET A 38 5.33 -3.49 0.27
N MET A 39 6.50 -2.93 0.55
CA MET A 39 7.04 -2.88 1.93
C MET A 39 6.13 -2.08 2.87
N LEU A 40 5.67 -0.90 2.45
CA LEU A 40 4.74 -0.09 3.26
C LEU A 40 3.42 -0.84 3.50
N ASN A 41 2.86 -1.48 2.47
CA ASN A 41 1.64 -2.26 2.60
C ASN A 41 1.80 -3.44 3.58
N CYS A 42 2.94 -4.12 3.56
CA CYS A 42 3.24 -5.19 4.51
C CYS A 42 3.28 -4.69 5.96
N ILE A 43 3.93 -3.55 6.22
CA ILE A 43 4.02 -2.97 7.57
C ILE A 43 2.61 -2.59 8.08
N ILE A 44 1.83 -1.89 7.26
CA ILE A 44 0.47 -1.47 7.62
C ILE A 44 -0.40 -2.69 7.89
N ASN A 45 -0.41 -3.67 6.99
CA ASN A 45 -1.24 -4.85 7.13
C ASN A 45 -0.83 -5.70 8.35
N ALA A 46 0.47 -5.82 8.65
CA ALA A 46 0.92 -6.49 9.87
C ALA A 46 0.39 -5.81 11.14
N TYR A 47 0.42 -4.47 11.20
CA TYR A 47 -0.17 -3.74 12.31
C TYR A 47 -1.69 -3.94 12.41
N VAL A 48 -2.40 -3.79 11.28
CA VAL A 48 -3.86 -3.96 11.24
C VAL A 48 -4.26 -5.36 11.70
N LEU A 49 -3.60 -6.40 11.19
CA LEU A 49 -3.84 -7.78 11.62
C LEU A 49 -3.56 -7.95 13.11
N SER A 50 -2.45 -7.40 13.62
CA SER A 50 -2.13 -7.46 15.05
C SER A 50 -3.19 -6.77 15.92
N ALA A 51 -3.67 -5.59 15.53
CA ALA A 51 -4.69 -4.85 16.28
C ALA A 51 -6.05 -5.56 16.26
N LEU A 52 -6.44 -6.12 15.11
CA LEU A 52 -7.66 -6.90 14.95
C LEU A 52 -7.62 -8.21 15.76
N SER A 53 -6.47 -8.89 15.78
CA SER A 53 -6.28 -10.11 16.57
C SER A 53 -6.43 -9.88 18.07
N LEU A 54 -6.04 -8.70 18.58
CA LEU A 54 -6.23 -8.35 19.99
C LEU A 54 -7.69 -8.08 20.35
N GLU A 55 -8.49 -7.57 19.41
CA GLU A 55 -9.92 -7.29 19.60
C GLU A 55 -10.81 -8.52 19.34
N GLY A 56 -10.25 -9.60 18.77
CA GLY A 56 -11.05 -10.73 18.26
C GLY A 56 -11.98 -10.36 17.11
N SER A 57 -11.79 -9.21 16.47
CA SER A 57 -12.62 -8.71 15.38
C SER A 57 -12.02 -9.05 14.02
N ARG A 58 -12.86 -9.24 13.00
CA ARG A 58 -12.43 -9.54 11.63
C ARG A 58 -13.08 -8.57 10.65
N SER A 59 -12.31 -8.08 9.70
CA SER A 59 -12.83 -7.27 8.59
C SER A 59 -13.85 -8.05 7.76
N SER A 60 -14.88 -7.38 7.27
CA SER A 60 -15.89 -8.00 6.41
C SER A 60 -15.25 -8.44 5.08
N GLU A 61 -15.55 -9.67 4.65
CA GLU A 61 -15.01 -10.25 3.41
C GLU A 61 -15.34 -9.40 2.17
N ARG A 62 -16.55 -8.82 2.14
CA ARG A 62 -16.97 -7.92 1.05
C ARG A 62 -16.12 -6.64 0.98
N GLN A 63 -15.74 -6.08 2.13
CA GLN A 63 -14.89 -4.88 2.17
C GLN A 63 -13.47 -5.19 1.69
N MET A 64 -12.93 -6.32 2.13
CA MET A 64 -11.61 -6.78 1.72
C MET A 64 -11.55 -7.02 0.19
N MET A 65 -12.55 -7.72 -0.36
CA MET A 65 -12.64 -7.96 -1.80
C MET A 65 -12.76 -6.66 -2.59
N ALA A 66 -13.63 -5.74 -2.17
CA ALA A 66 -13.77 -4.44 -2.84
C ALA A 66 -12.46 -3.65 -2.84
N SER A 67 -11.77 -3.56 -1.71
CA SER A 67 -10.50 -2.85 -1.60
C SER A 67 -9.41 -3.44 -2.51
N GLN A 68 -9.35 -4.77 -2.62
CA GLN A 68 -8.37 -5.45 -3.46
C GLN A 68 -8.62 -5.23 -4.95
N TRP A 69 -9.89 -5.15 -5.37
CA TRP A 69 -10.26 -4.80 -6.73
C TRP A 69 -9.76 -3.39 -7.09
N PHE A 70 -10.04 -2.40 -6.25
CA PHE A 70 -9.55 -1.04 -6.48
C PHE A 70 -8.02 -0.97 -6.56
N LEU A 71 -7.32 -1.67 -5.66
CA LEU A 71 -5.86 -1.70 -5.67
C LEU A 71 -5.29 -2.36 -6.94
N THR A 72 -5.93 -3.42 -7.42
CA THR A 72 -5.53 -4.14 -8.64
C THR A 72 -5.77 -3.28 -9.88
N THR A 73 -6.93 -2.60 -9.96
CA THR A 73 -7.23 -1.66 -11.06
C THR A 73 -6.23 -0.51 -11.10
N ALA A 74 -5.89 0.07 -9.96
CA ALA A 74 -4.87 1.13 -9.86
C ALA A 74 -3.48 0.62 -10.29
N SER A 75 -3.10 -0.60 -9.87
CA SER A 75 -1.83 -1.22 -10.24
C SER A 75 -1.73 -1.48 -11.74
N LEU A 76 -2.84 -1.90 -12.36
CA LEU A 76 -2.91 -2.09 -13.81
C LEU A 76 -2.77 -0.76 -14.57
N ALA A 77 -3.40 0.32 -14.09
CA ALA A 77 -3.23 1.65 -14.66
C ALA A 77 -1.77 2.11 -14.60
N PHE A 78 -1.06 1.82 -13.50
CA PHE A 78 0.37 2.13 -13.35
C PHE A 78 1.24 1.33 -14.31
N ALA A 79 0.89 0.06 -14.58
CA ALA A 79 1.59 -0.78 -15.54
C ALA A 79 1.49 -0.26 -16.99
N TYR A 80 0.39 0.45 -17.34
CA TYR A 80 0.20 1.06 -18.65
C TYR A 80 0.71 2.50 -18.76
N ALA A 81 1.31 3.05 -17.71
CA ALA A 81 1.88 4.40 -17.75
C ALA A 81 3.00 4.47 -18.80
N SER A 82 2.86 5.41 -19.75
CA SER A 82 3.83 5.57 -20.83
C SER A 82 5.18 6.09 -20.34
N PRO A 83 6.31 5.62 -20.91
CA PRO A 83 7.63 6.11 -20.54
C PRO A 83 7.78 7.60 -20.91
N CYS A 84 8.50 8.36 -20.09
CA CYS A 84 8.68 9.79 -20.31
C CYS A 84 9.50 10.09 -21.59
N ASP A 85 8.99 10.98 -22.44
CA ASP A 85 9.61 11.36 -23.73
C ASP A 85 10.97 12.06 -23.60
N ARG A 86 11.24 12.67 -22.44
CA ARG A 86 12.44 13.47 -22.17
C ARG A 86 13.38 12.71 -21.23
N MET A 87 14.61 12.48 -21.68
CA MET A 87 15.64 11.81 -20.89
C MET A 87 16.35 12.82 -19.98
N HIS A 88 16.16 12.71 -18.66
CA HIS A 88 16.92 13.52 -17.71
C HIS A 88 18.36 12.98 -17.56
N PRO A 89 19.39 13.84 -17.40
CA PRO A 89 20.80 13.41 -17.26
C PRO A 89 21.08 12.64 -15.95
N VAL A 90 20.23 12.81 -14.93
CA VAL A 90 20.35 12.10 -13.65
C VAL A 90 19.96 10.63 -13.83
N ARG A 91 20.83 9.71 -13.39
CA ARG A 91 20.56 8.27 -13.43
C ARG A 91 19.52 7.91 -12.36
N PRO A 92 18.53 7.06 -12.66
CA PRO A 92 17.60 6.57 -11.64
C PRO A 92 18.40 5.83 -10.55
N LEU A 93 17.91 5.92 -9.31
CA LEU A 93 18.47 5.13 -8.22
C LEU A 93 18.45 3.65 -8.59
N ARG A 94 19.48 2.91 -8.17
CA ARG A 94 19.66 1.50 -8.54
C ARG A 94 19.33 0.53 -7.41
N SER A 95 19.11 1.04 -6.20
CA SER A 95 18.93 0.21 -5.00
C SER A 95 17.95 0.86 -4.03
N LEU A 96 17.09 0.02 -3.44
CA LEU A 96 16.22 0.38 -2.33
C LEU A 96 17.01 0.79 -1.08
N PHE A 97 18.21 0.25 -0.90
CA PHE A 97 19.08 0.52 0.25
C PHE A 97 19.88 1.82 0.11
N HIS A 98 19.54 2.67 -0.86
CA HIS A 98 20.10 4.01 -0.88
C HIS A 98 19.60 4.77 0.37
N PRO A 99 20.49 5.40 1.17
CA PRO A 99 20.10 6.01 2.46
C PRO A 99 18.92 6.97 2.36
N ALA A 100 18.87 7.79 1.30
CA ALA A 100 17.76 8.71 1.07
C ALA A 100 16.41 7.98 0.87
N VAL A 101 16.40 6.87 0.13
CA VAL A 101 15.19 6.06 -0.10
C VAL A 101 14.77 5.35 1.18
N PHE A 102 15.73 4.79 1.90
CA PHE A 102 15.49 4.08 3.15
C PHE A 102 14.93 5.01 4.24
N VAL A 103 15.51 6.19 4.42
CA VAL A 103 15.02 7.21 5.36
C VAL A 103 13.63 7.71 4.97
N SER A 104 13.40 7.98 3.68
CA SER A 104 12.07 8.36 3.18
C SER A 104 11.02 7.29 3.49
N MET A 105 11.34 6.02 3.25
CA MET A 105 10.46 4.90 3.52
C MET A 105 10.17 4.72 5.03
N LEU A 106 11.19 4.87 5.87
CA LEU A 106 11.02 4.85 7.33
C LEU A 106 10.12 5.99 7.82
N GLY A 107 10.31 7.20 7.29
CA GLY A 107 9.47 8.35 7.61
C GLY A 107 8.01 8.13 7.22
N GLN A 108 7.78 7.60 6.01
CA GLN A 108 6.45 7.20 5.56
C GLN A 108 5.85 6.14 6.49
N ALA A 109 6.58 5.07 6.81
CA ALA A 109 6.12 4.03 7.71
C ALA A 109 5.75 4.57 9.10
N ALA A 110 6.57 5.47 9.65
CA ALA A 110 6.31 6.09 10.94
C ALA A 110 5.02 6.93 10.94
N ILE A 111 4.79 7.74 9.89
CA ILE A 111 3.56 8.54 9.76
C ILE A 111 2.34 7.63 9.62
N HIS A 112 2.42 6.59 8.79
CA HIS A 112 1.34 5.62 8.61
C HIS A 112 1.00 4.88 9.92
N LEU A 113 2.02 4.41 10.65
CA LEU A 113 1.83 3.75 11.94
C LEU A 113 1.25 4.69 12.99
N ALA A 114 1.76 5.92 13.10
CA ALA A 114 1.24 6.92 14.04
C ALA A 114 -0.23 7.24 13.77
N CYS A 115 -0.60 7.39 12.49
CA CYS A 115 -1.98 7.59 12.06
C CYS A 115 -2.86 6.41 12.47
N MET A 116 -2.43 5.16 12.19
CA MET A 116 -3.18 3.96 12.54
C MET A 116 -3.34 3.77 14.06
N VAL A 117 -2.28 4.05 14.84
CA VAL A 117 -2.34 4.01 16.31
C VAL A 117 -3.33 5.03 16.84
N THR A 118 -3.30 6.25 16.32
CA THR A 118 -4.23 7.32 16.73
C THR A 118 -5.66 6.96 16.36
N ALA A 119 -5.89 6.45 15.14
CA ALA A 119 -7.21 6.01 14.68
C ALA A 119 -7.77 4.88 15.57
N VAL A 120 -6.96 3.88 15.92
CA VAL A 120 -7.38 2.79 16.82
C VAL A 120 -7.70 3.31 18.22
N ARG A 121 -6.90 4.24 18.76
CA ARG A 121 -7.18 4.85 20.06
C ARG A 121 -8.49 5.63 20.07
N MET A 122 -8.73 6.44 19.04
CA MET A 122 -9.98 7.20 18.90
C MET A 122 -11.18 6.26 18.74
N ALA A 123 -11.04 5.20 17.95
CA ALA A 123 -12.10 4.21 17.78
C ALA A 123 -12.44 3.50 19.10
N ARG A 124 -11.44 3.13 19.91
CA ARG A 124 -11.65 2.52 21.23
C ARG A 124 -12.39 3.48 22.18
N ALA A 125 -11.97 4.73 22.26
CA ALA A 125 -12.63 5.73 23.11
C ALA A 125 -14.11 5.95 22.71
N ALA A 126 -14.40 6.00 21.40
CA ALA A 126 -15.78 6.14 20.91
C ALA A 126 -16.64 4.89 21.19
N MET A 127 -16.06 3.68 21.18
CA MET A 127 -16.79 2.46 21.54
C MET A 127 -17.11 2.40 23.05
N GLU A 128 -16.21 2.89 23.90
CA GLU A 128 -16.44 2.97 25.36
C GLU A 128 -17.57 3.96 25.68
N GLU A 129 -17.59 5.14 25.06
CA GLU A 129 -18.65 6.14 25.21
C GLU A 129 -20.01 5.62 24.74
N GLY A 130 -20.06 4.95 23.58
CA GLY A 130 -21.30 4.33 23.08
C GLY A 130 -21.80 3.15 23.94
N SER A 131 -20.93 2.47 24.67
CA SER A 131 -21.34 1.44 25.63
C SER A 131 -21.94 2.06 26.89
N ALA A 132 -21.33 3.13 27.40
CA ALA A 132 -21.82 3.85 28.58
C ALA A 132 -23.19 4.51 28.33
N GLU A 133 -23.41 5.09 27.15
CA GLU A 133 -24.71 5.68 26.77
C GLU A 133 -25.81 4.62 26.61
N ARG A 134 -25.47 3.44 26.07
CA ARG A 134 -26.40 2.30 25.98
C ARG A 134 -26.80 1.76 27.35
N GLU A 135 -25.87 1.69 28.30
CA GLU A 135 -26.18 1.28 29.68
C GLU A 135 -27.01 2.35 30.41
N ALA A 136 -26.73 3.64 30.19
CA ALA A 136 -27.48 4.74 30.80
C ALA A 136 -28.91 4.91 30.22
N GLY A 137 -29.11 4.60 28.93
CA GLY A 137 -30.41 4.63 28.27
C GLY A 137 -31.27 3.38 28.47
N TRP A 138 -30.73 2.31 29.07
CA TRP A 138 -31.46 1.08 29.34
C TRP A 138 -32.25 1.19 30.65
N THR A 139 -33.56 1.45 30.56
CA THR A 139 -34.51 1.48 31.71
C THR A 139 -35.23 0.15 31.93
N GLY A 140 -34.67 -0.98 31.50
CA GLY A 140 -35.25 -2.31 31.66
C GLY A 140 -34.61 -3.08 32.81
N PRO A 141 -35.31 -4.05 33.41
CA PRO A 141 -34.82 -4.74 34.61
C PRO A 141 -33.50 -5.46 34.30
N SER A 142 -32.54 -5.30 35.21
CA SER A 142 -31.24 -5.98 35.14
C SER A 142 -31.48 -7.49 35.20
N LEU A 143 -30.76 -8.27 34.39
CA LEU A 143 -30.86 -9.74 34.30
C LEU A 143 -30.62 -10.50 35.63
N LYS A 144 -30.33 -9.78 36.73
CA LYS A 144 -30.30 -10.32 38.09
C LYS A 144 -31.69 -10.52 38.70
N GLU A 145 -32.75 -9.91 38.17
CA GLU A 145 -34.13 -10.04 38.70
C GLU A 145 -34.94 -11.19 38.05
N VAL A 146 -34.37 -11.94 37.10
CA VAL A 146 -35.05 -13.08 36.43
C VAL A 146 -34.53 -14.43 36.96
N SER A 147 -33.69 -14.41 37.99
CA SER A 147 -32.98 -15.56 38.56
C SER A 147 -33.24 -15.77 40.06
N GLU A 148 -34.38 -15.32 40.58
CA GLU A 148 -34.94 -15.76 41.86
C GLU A 148 -36.36 -16.30 41.69
#